data_AF-A0A6I3DPE0-F1
#
_entry.id   AF-A0A6I3DPE0-F1
#
_cell.length_a   1.000
_cell.length_b   1.000
_cell.length_c   1.000
_cell.angle_alpha   90.00
_cell.angle_beta   90.00
_cell.angle_gamma   90.00
#
_symmetry.space_group_name_H-M   'P 1'
#
loop_
_entity.id
_entity.type
_entity.pdbx_description
1 polymer ?
#
loop_
_entity_poly.entity_id
_entity_poly.type
_entity_poly.pdbx_seq_one_letter_code
_entity_poly.pdbx_strand_id
1 'polypeptide(L)'
;MADDDPTPFNPFGGMPFFNDMMRAMAQQGPLNWDLAQQFAQLGAVGETSDPEPDASTRIAYNALADIADMHVREITTLSTGPRDRHVEILTT
;
A
#
# COMPACT_ATOMS: atom_id res chain seq x y z
N MET A 1 7.32 29.54 30.65
CA MET A 1 7.19 28.21 30.03
C MET A 1 5.93 28.24 29.19
N ALA A 2 6.03 28.04 27.88
CA ALA A 2 4.89 27.81 27.00
C ALA A 2 5.23 26.53 26.22
N ASP A 3 4.35 25.55 26.32
CA ASP A 3 4.58 24.16 25.93
C ASP A 3 4.75 24.03 24.41
N ASP A 4 5.99 23.77 23.98
CA ASP A 4 6.32 23.17 22.68
C ASP A 4 5.88 21.69 22.73
N ASP A 5 4.59 21.44 22.58
CA ASP A 5 4.06 20.10 22.36
C ASP A 5 4.12 19.82 20.85
N PRO A 6 4.98 18.90 20.36
CA PRO A 6 5.07 18.63 18.93
C PRO A 6 3.78 17.95 18.51
N THR A 7 2.82 18.73 18.00
CA THR A 7 1.62 18.17 17.38
C THR A 7 2.07 17.14 16.35
N PRO A 8 1.74 15.85 16.52
CA PRO A 8 2.15 14.83 15.58
C PRO A 8 1.63 15.25 14.21
N PHE A 9 2.52 15.30 13.22
CA PHE A 9 2.17 15.54 11.82
C PHE A 9 0.95 14.68 11.50
N ASN A 10 -0.19 15.33 11.29
CA ASN A 10 -1.44 14.65 10.95
C ASN A 10 -1.51 14.61 9.42
N PRO A 11 -1.10 13.51 8.77
CA PRO A 11 -1.13 13.39 7.31
C PRO A 11 -2.55 13.50 6.73
N PHE A 12 -3.57 13.57 7.59
CA PHE A 12 -4.97 13.68 7.25
C PHE A 12 -5.60 15.03 7.62
N GLY A 13 -4.79 16.03 8.00
CA GLY A 13 -5.26 17.38 8.36
C GLY A 13 -6.00 18.13 7.23
N GLY A 14 -5.90 17.64 5.98
CA GLY A 14 -6.61 18.17 4.82
C GLY A 14 -7.89 17.41 4.42
N MET A 15 -8.23 16.30 5.09
CA MET A 15 -9.46 15.56 4.81
C MET A 15 -10.58 16.02 5.76
N PRO A 16 -11.58 16.81 5.29
CA PRO A 16 -12.77 17.04 6.09
C PRO A 16 -13.40 15.67 6.42
N PHE A 17 -13.96 15.54 7.63
CA PHE A 17 -14.57 14.31 8.19
C PHE A 17 -13.62 13.23 8.72
N PHE A 18 -12.32 13.21 8.40
CA PHE A 18 -11.43 12.12 8.85
C PHE A 18 -11.17 12.15 10.37
N ASN A 19 -10.85 13.32 10.92
CA ASN A 19 -10.54 13.48 12.34
C ASN A 19 -11.75 13.12 13.23
N ASP A 20 -12.96 13.45 12.80
CA ASP A 20 -14.19 13.15 13.53
C ASP A 20 -14.58 11.67 13.39
N MET A 21 -14.35 11.07 12.23
CA MET A 21 -14.55 9.63 12.00
C MET A 21 -13.58 8.79 12.84
N MET A 22 -12.28 9.14 12.86
CA MET A 22 -11.28 8.48 13.71
C MET A 22 -11.59 8.61 15.20
N ARG A 23 -12.08 9.77 15.65
CA ARG A 23 -12.50 9.99 17.05
C ARG A 23 -13.75 9.17 17.41
N ALA A 24 -14.70 9.04 16.49
CA ALA A 24 -15.89 8.20 16.69
C ALA A 24 -15.55 6.70 16.67
N MET A 25 -14.60 6.29 15.83
CA MET A 25 -14.10 4.91 15.74
C MET A 25 -13.23 4.50 16.92
N ALA A 26 -12.44 5.42 17.49
CA ALA A 26 -11.60 5.14 18.66
C ALA A 26 -12.41 4.74 19.91
N GLN A 27 -13.72 5.01 19.93
CA GLN A 27 -14.63 4.63 21.01
C GLN A 27 -15.33 3.28 20.78
N GLN A 28 -15.25 2.74 19.56
CA GLN A 28 -15.72 1.39 19.25
C GLN A 28 -14.52 0.46 19.30
N GLY A 29 -14.73 -0.80 19.70
CA GLY A 29 -13.67 -1.80 19.90
C GLY A 29 -12.83 -2.11 18.64
N PRO A 30 -12.15 -3.27 18.60
CA PRO A 30 -11.00 -3.53 17.72
C PRO A 30 -11.15 -3.03 16.28
N LEU A 31 -10.08 -2.44 15.75
CA LEU A 31 -9.96 -1.83 14.41
C LEU A 31 -10.93 -2.45 13.40
N ASN A 32 -11.86 -1.63 12.90
CA ASN A 32 -12.76 -2.04 11.83
C ASN A 32 -11.97 -2.13 10.51
N TRP A 33 -11.50 -3.34 10.18
CA TRP A 33 -10.70 -3.62 8.98
C TRP A 33 -11.39 -3.24 7.67
N ASP A 34 -12.73 -3.36 7.60
CA ASP A 34 -13.51 -2.96 6.43
C ASP A 34 -13.40 -1.45 6.19
N LEU A 35 -13.47 -0.67 7.27
CA LEU A 35 -13.32 0.77 7.19
C LEU A 35 -11.87 1.19 6.90
N ALA A 36 -10.88 0.47 7.44
CA ALA A 36 -9.48 0.68 7.09
C ALA A 36 -9.22 0.41 5.59
N GLN A 37 -9.87 -0.58 5.00
CA GLN A 37 -9.77 -0.87 3.57
C GLN A 37 -10.43 0.23 2.72
N GLN A 38 -11.64 0.67 3.09
CA GLN A 38 -12.30 1.79 2.42
C GLN A 38 -11.44 3.07 2.48
N PHE A 39 -10.81 3.31 3.63
CA PHE A 39 -9.89 4.42 3.80
C PHE A 39 -8.63 4.29 2.93
N ALA A 40 -8.01 3.12 2.90
CA ALA A 40 -6.85 2.86 2.07
C ALA A 40 -7.18 3.06 0.58
N GLN A 41 -8.38 2.68 0.14
CA GLN A 41 -8.85 2.93 -1.23
C GLN A 41 -8.98 4.43 -1.55
N LEU A 42 -9.51 5.22 -0.62
CA LEU A 42 -9.62 6.68 -0.79
C LEU A 42 -8.25 7.37 -0.85
N GLY A 43 -7.26 6.88 -0.09
CA GLY A 43 -5.91 7.44 -0.09
C GLY A 43 -4.98 6.94 -1.19
N ALA A 44 -5.25 5.75 -1.75
CA ALA A 44 -4.44 5.15 -2.80
C ALA A 44 -4.72 5.73 -4.19
N VAL A 45 -5.92 6.28 -4.41
CA VAL A 45 -6.32 6.84 -5.71
C VAL A 45 -5.92 8.33 -5.75
N GLY A 46 -5.12 8.70 -6.75
CA GLY A 46 -4.80 10.11 -7.04
C GLY A 46 -5.99 10.87 -7.62
N GLU A 47 -5.76 12.09 -8.11
CA GLU A 47 -6.81 12.89 -8.76
C GLU A 47 -7.35 12.24 -10.05
N THR A 48 -6.55 11.36 -10.66
CA THR A 48 -6.89 10.62 -11.88
C THR A 48 -6.63 9.14 -11.67
N SER A 49 -7.42 8.29 -12.34
CA SER A 49 -7.12 6.85 -12.41
C SER A 49 -5.73 6.61 -12.99
N ASP A 50 -5.02 5.63 -12.43
CA ASP A 50 -3.74 5.20 -12.98
C ASP A 50 -3.95 4.66 -14.41
N PRO A 51 -3.08 5.04 -15.36
CA PRO A 51 -3.19 4.54 -16.72
C PRO A 51 -2.89 3.04 -16.75
N GLU A 52 -3.74 2.31 -17.48
CA GLU A 52 -3.54 0.91 -17.75
C GLU A 52 -2.19 0.68 -18.49
N PRO A 53 -1.23 -0.04 -17.91
CA PRO A 53 0.02 -0.37 -18.60
C PRO A 53 -0.21 -1.17 -19.88
N ASP A 54 0.58 -0.86 -20.91
CA ASP A 54 0.53 -1.60 -22.16
C ASP A 54 1.02 -3.05 -21.98
N ALA A 55 0.51 -3.95 -22.84
CA ALA A 55 0.85 -5.37 -22.76
C ALA A 55 2.36 -5.66 -22.86
N SER A 56 3.12 -4.84 -23.59
CA SER A 56 4.56 -5.06 -23.72
C SER A 56 5.31 -4.68 -22.45
N THR A 57 4.88 -3.62 -21.76
CA THR A 57 5.36 -3.26 -20.42
C THR A 57 5.08 -4.39 -19.43
N ARG A 58 3.86 -4.95 -19.42
CA ARG A 58 3.53 -6.09 -18.55
C ARG A 58 4.46 -7.29 -18.79
N ILE A 59 4.74 -7.62 -20.05
CA ILE A 59 5.67 -8.71 -20.40
C ILE A 59 7.09 -8.39 -19.93
N ALA A 60 7.57 -7.16 -20.15
CA ALA A 60 8.91 -6.75 -19.76
C ALA A 60 9.11 -6.80 -18.23
N TYR A 61 8.12 -6.37 -17.46
CA TYR A 61 8.15 -6.46 -16.00
C TYR A 61 8.17 -7.90 -15.49
N ASN A 62 7.40 -8.80 -16.09
CA ASN A 62 7.43 -10.22 -15.72
C ASN A 62 8.78 -10.87 -16.07
N ALA A 63 9.39 -10.52 -17.21
CA ALA A 63 10.73 -10.97 -17.55
C ALA A 63 11.80 -10.43 -16.57
N LEU A 64 11.62 -9.20 -16.08
CA LEU A 64 12.48 -8.64 -15.04
C LEU A 64 12.27 -9.35 -13.69
N ALA A 65 11.04 -9.71 -13.36
CA ALA A 65 10.71 -10.44 -12.14
C ALA A 65 11.44 -11.79 -12.08
N ASP A 66 11.55 -12.51 -13.19
CA ASP A 66 12.36 -13.73 -13.30
C ASP A 66 13.83 -13.54 -12.92
N ILE A 67 14.43 -12.46 -13.44
CA ILE A 67 15.83 -12.14 -13.18
C ILE A 67 16.01 -11.73 -11.72
N ALA A 68 15.11 -10.88 -11.22
CA ALA A 68 15.13 -10.43 -9.83
C ALA A 68 14.95 -11.59 -8.85
N ASP A 69 14.08 -12.55 -9.17
CA ASP A 69 13.83 -13.76 -8.37
C ASP A 69 15.11 -14.54 -8.10
N MET A 70 15.90 -14.77 -9.17
CA MET A 70 17.19 -15.45 -9.08
C MET A 70 18.15 -14.75 -8.11
N HIS A 71 18.30 -13.43 -8.24
CA HIS A 71 19.21 -12.64 -7.40
C HIS A 71 18.75 -12.55 -5.94
N VAL A 72 17.45 -12.39 -5.71
CA VAL A 72 16.89 -12.34 -4.35
C VAL A 72 17.09 -13.67 -3.65
N ARG A 73 16.84 -14.80 -4.33
CA ARG A 73 17.10 -16.15 -3.77
C ARG A 73 18.58 -16.37 -3.46
N GLU A 74 19.48 -15.93 -4.33
CA GLU A 74 20.92 -16.02 -4.13
C GLU A 74 21.37 -15.29 -2.84
N ILE A 75 20.89 -14.06 -2.65
CA ILE A 75 21.30 -13.22 -1.51
C ILE A 75 20.63 -13.66 -0.21
N THR A 76 19.33 -13.94 -0.27
CA THR A 76 18.53 -14.16 0.95
C THR A 76 18.52 -15.62 1.38
N THR A 77 18.83 -16.56 0.48
CA THR A 77 18.66 -18.02 0.67
C THR A 77 17.21 -18.43 0.99
N LEU A 78 16.25 -17.53 0.81
CA LEU A 78 14.83 -17.77 1.06
C LEU A 78 14.08 -17.99 -0.26
N SER A 79 13.00 -18.77 -0.18
CA SER A 79 12.05 -18.87 -1.29
C SER A 79 11.24 -17.59 -1.41
N THR A 80 11.15 -17.09 -2.64
CA THR A 80 10.41 -15.86 -3.03
C THR A 80 8.99 -16.16 -3.52
N GLY A 81 8.66 -17.42 -3.82
CA GLY A 81 7.33 -17.85 -4.25
C GLY A 81 6.66 -18.84 -3.27
N PRO A 82 5.34 -18.76 -3.04
CA PRO A 82 4.61 -19.84 -2.39
C PRO A 82 4.53 -21.04 -3.34
N ARG A 83 5.19 -22.16 -2.98
CA ARG A 83 5.15 -23.43 -3.75
C ARG A 83 5.83 -23.36 -5.12
N ASP A 84 6.94 -22.64 -5.25
CA ASP A 84 7.74 -22.58 -6.49
C ASP A 84 6.93 -22.08 -7.71
N ARG A 85 5.93 -21.23 -7.46
CA ARG A 85 5.24 -20.50 -8.53
C ARG A 85 6.06 -19.29 -8.95
N HIS A 86 6.07 -19.05 -10.25
CA HIS A 86 6.67 -17.88 -10.90
C HIS A 86 6.14 -16.58 -10.28
N VAL A 87 7.03 -15.60 -10.08
CA VAL A 87 6.68 -14.29 -9.54
C VAL A 87 6.02 -13.47 -10.66
N GLU A 88 4.69 -13.39 -10.60
CA GLU A 88 3.91 -12.59 -11.54
C GLU A 88 3.67 -11.17 -10.99
N ILE A 89 4.03 -10.17 -11.78
CA ILE A 89 3.67 -8.78 -11.47
C ILE A 89 2.25 -8.56 -11.99
N LEU A 90 1.30 -8.55 -11.05
CA LEU A 90 -0.11 -8.24 -11.32
C LEU A 90 -0.25 -6.73 -11.56
N THR A 91 -0.17 -6.33 -12.82
CA THR A 91 -0.65 -5.03 -13.28
C THR A 91 -2.15 -5.14 -13.50
N THR A 92 -2.93 -4.51 -12.63
CA THR A 92 -4.40 -4.44 -12.73
C THR A 92 -4.82 -3.34 -13.68
#